data_AF-A0A931SLW0-F1
#
_entry.id   AF-A0A931SLW0-F1
#
_cell.length_a   1.000
_cell.length_b   1.000
_cell.length_c   1.000
_cell.angle_alpha   90.00
_cell.angle_beta   90.00
_cell.angle_gamma   90.00
#
_symmetry.space_group_name_H-M   'P 1'
#
loop_
_entity.id
_entity.type
_entity.pdbx_description
1 polymer ?
#
loop_
_entity_poly.entity_id
_entity_poly.type
_entity_poly.pdbx_seq_one_letter_code
_entity_poly.pdbx_strand_id
1 'polypeptide(L)'
;MPGRSWPCFSRKGVLVGFSTGAWRPGGRVWKAVLIVGLAVAIMGLLDACAVGPAPGNPMFPPGFAEAALPDVEVRGYLYVVPPRPLPVNVGQFVKGGARRSGEGDHVALRRAILWAGMTADQFGARVELSGAGEAQLVRSLIEESGEARALWLDVREDTLTLAGGAGPWVDSLKESLARGGGVSLQTKDPEVWQLLRLLPETPPMRPVAAGFVLLERGLIEMVAETIGVDSSPVIDALSSARVEVAAFAVYSEVPVAVPQKLDMEFIRDLGAEAVVVTRSGYPSFILGIFFDSAIKGSNMERYDLEGDTVYHTVLDGEIHLIVRRWGNVIYAAVAPAKEKAERLMISLRK
;
A
#
# COMPACT_ATOMS: atom_id res chain seq x y z
N MET A 1 -41.45 46.56 -45.35
CA MET A 1 -41.11 47.41 -44.18
C MET A 1 -41.76 46.80 -42.92
N PRO A 2 -41.16 46.95 -41.73
CA PRO A 2 -40.38 45.81 -41.22
C PRO A 2 -40.78 45.31 -39.82
N GLY A 3 -40.19 44.17 -39.45
CA GLY A 3 -39.74 43.89 -38.08
C GLY A 3 -40.77 43.35 -37.08
N ARG A 4 -40.58 42.10 -36.66
CA ARG A 4 -40.84 41.66 -35.28
C ARG A 4 -39.93 40.49 -34.88
N SER A 5 -39.70 40.41 -33.58
CA SER A 5 -38.63 39.70 -32.87
C SER A 5 -38.78 38.17 -32.79
N TRP A 6 -37.65 37.53 -32.47
CA TRP A 6 -37.48 36.12 -32.11
C TRP A 6 -38.42 35.66 -30.97
N PRO A 7 -38.65 34.34 -30.83
CA PRO A 7 -37.79 33.58 -29.90
C PRO A 7 -37.23 32.25 -30.45
N CYS A 8 -36.23 31.71 -29.76
CA CYS A 8 -35.51 30.49 -30.13
C CYS A 8 -36.40 29.24 -30.20
N PHE A 9 -36.07 28.34 -31.13
CA PHE A 9 -36.71 27.03 -31.25
C PHE A 9 -36.31 26.10 -30.09
N SER A 10 -37.27 25.28 -29.65
CA SER A 10 -37.11 24.28 -28.60
C SER A 10 -37.54 22.92 -29.12
N ARG A 11 -36.71 21.88 -28.92
CA ARG A 11 -37.08 20.61 -28.26
C ARG A 11 -36.03 19.50 -28.46
N LYS A 12 -35.70 18.84 -27.34
CA LYS A 12 -35.33 17.42 -27.17
C LYS A 12 -34.16 16.86 -28.01
N GLY A 13 -33.15 16.19 -27.44
CA GLY A 13 -32.90 15.89 -26.03
C GLY A 13 -32.12 14.60 -25.86
N VAL A 14 -30.88 14.70 -25.38
CA VAL A 14 -30.13 13.58 -24.78
C VAL A 14 -29.44 14.14 -23.55
N LEU A 15 -30.03 13.91 -22.38
CA LEU A 15 -29.32 14.05 -21.10
C LEU A 15 -28.44 12.80 -20.97
N VAL A 16 -27.17 12.91 -21.35
CA VAL A 16 -26.15 11.96 -20.89
C VAL A 16 -26.05 12.19 -19.39
N GLY A 17 -26.62 11.26 -18.62
CA GLY A 17 -26.62 11.34 -17.17
C GLY A 17 -25.21 11.43 -16.63
N PHE A 18 -24.98 12.36 -15.70
CA PHE A 18 -23.70 12.54 -15.04
C PHE A 18 -23.20 11.21 -14.45
N SER A 19 -21.95 10.86 -14.75
CA SER A 19 -21.22 9.85 -14.00
C SER A 19 -21.17 10.27 -12.52
N THR A 20 -21.96 9.60 -11.69
CA THR A 20 -21.89 9.71 -10.24
C THR A 20 -20.55 9.14 -9.77
N GLY A 21 -19.58 10.00 -9.49
CA GLY A 21 -18.27 9.60 -8.99
C GLY A 21 -18.40 8.85 -7.65
N ALA A 22 -18.37 7.52 -7.73
CA ALA A 22 -18.36 6.65 -6.56
C ALA A 22 -17.05 6.86 -5.79
N TRP A 23 -17.13 7.54 -4.66
CA TRP A 23 -16.01 7.77 -3.76
C TRP A 23 -15.60 6.43 -3.12
N ARG A 24 -14.42 5.90 -3.48
CA ARG A 24 -13.87 4.65 -2.95
C ARG A 24 -13.18 4.91 -1.59
N PRO A 25 -13.76 4.53 -0.44
CA PRO A 25 -13.07 4.60 0.83
C PRO A 25 -12.13 3.39 0.91
N GLY A 26 -10.84 3.54 0.62
CA GLY A 26 -9.91 2.40 0.69
C GLY A 26 -8.55 2.71 0.11
N GLY A 27 -8.52 3.26 -1.11
CA GLY A 27 -7.31 3.59 -1.88
C GLY A 27 -6.39 4.67 -1.31
N ARG A 28 -6.46 4.97 -0.01
CA ARG A 28 -5.54 5.90 0.67
C ARG A 28 -4.32 5.16 1.23
N VAL A 29 -4.52 4.06 1.95
CA VAL A 29 -3.41 3.35 2.63
C VAL A 29 -2.57 2.50 1.65
N TRP A 30 -3.16 2.07 0.54
CA TRP A 30 -2.50 1.30 -0.54
C TRP A 30 -1.45 2.08 -1.36
N LYS A 31 -1.58 3.41 -1.43
CA LYS A 31 -0.68 4.26 -2.24
C LYS A 31 0.79 4.18 -1.81
N ALA A 32 1.04 4.24 -0.50
CA ALA A 32 2.39 4.16 0.05
C ALA A 32 3.04 2.79 -0.18
N VAL A 33 2.25 1.72 -0.20
CA VAL A 33 2.71 0.35 -0.50
C VAL A 33 3.11 0.21 -1.96
N LEU A 34 2.30 0.75 -2.88
CA LEU A 34 2.51 0.55 -4.30
C LEU A 34 3.45 1.54 -4.97
N ILE A 35 3.78 2.70 -4.40
CA ILE A 35 4.91 3.50 -4.93
C ILE A 35 6.24 2.75 -4.73
N VAL A 36 6.36 1.96 -3.66
CA VAL A 36 7.49 1.04 -3.46
C VAL A 36 7.34 -0.23 -4.34
N GLY A 37 6.12 -0.64 -4.69
CA GLY A 37 5.88 -1.73 -5.67
C GLY A 37 6.16 -1.33 -7.14
N LEU A 38 5.83 -0.10 -7.53
CA LEU A 38 6.08 0.51 -8.84
C LEU A 38 7.59 0.60 -9.10
N ALA A 39 8.33 0.95 -8.06
CA ALA A 39 9.78 0.99 -7.98
C ALA A 39 10.49 -0.36 -8.26
N VAL A 40 9.81 -1.49 -8.06
CA VAL A 40 10.41 -2.85 -8.14
C VAL A 40 10.33 -3.44 -9.55
N ALA A 41 9.48 -2.89 -10.40
CA ALA A 41 9.15 -3.42 -11.73
C ALA A 41 10.25 -3.23 -12.79
N ILE A 42 11.42 -2.72 -12.41
CA ILE A 42 12.46 -2.33 -13.36
C ILE A 42 13.84 -2.79 -12.82
N MET A 43 14.86 -2.73 -13.68
CA MET A 43 16.32 -2.77 -13.41
C MET A 43 17.04 -4.09 -13.62
N GLY A 44 18.40 -4.15 -13.66
CA GLY A 44 19.17 -5.11 -14.49
C GLY A 44 20.72 -5.20 -14.45
N LEU A 45 21.30 -6.41 -14.57
CA LEU A 45 22.69 -6.92 -14.35
C LEU A 45 23.00 -7.21 -12.84
N LEU A 46 23.71 -8.26 -12.39
CA LEU A 46 24.30 -9.48 -13.00
C LEU A 46 24.52 -10.56 -11.90
N ASP A 47 24.39 -11.88 -12.19
CA ASP A 47 25.00 -13.08 -11.55
C ASP A 47 24.15 -14.36 -11.84
N ALA A 48 24.81 -15.45 -12.24
CA ALA A 48 24.21 -16.61 -12.92
C ALA A 48 24.54 -17.99 -12.28
N CYS A 49 24.79 -18.02 -10.97
CA CYS A 49 24.74 -19.26 -10.15
C CYS A 49 24.31 -19.01 -8.69
N ALA A 50 23.78 -17.82 -8.37
CA ALA A 50 23.42 -17.46 -7.01
C ALA A 50 22.22 -18.27 -6.49
N VAL A 51 22.47 -19.13 -5.50
CA VAL A 51 21.45 -19.57 -4.55
C VAL A 51 20.79 -18.31 -3.99
N GLY A 52 19.44 -18.26 -4.01
CA GLY A 52 18.70 -17.10 -3.51
C GLY A 52 19.03 -16.81 -2.05
N PRO A 53 18.91 -15.54 -1.60
CA PRO A 53 19.27 -15.13 -0.25
C PRO A 53 18.54 -15.98 0.80
N ALA A 54 19.27 -16.39 1.84
CA ALA A 54 18.73 -17.25 2.89
C ALA A 54 17.60 -16.53 3.68
N PRO A 55 16.46 -17.20 3.94
CA PRO A 55 15.43 -16.67 4.82
C PRO A 55 15.94 -16.42 6.24
N GLY A 56 15.67 -15.22 6.75
CA GLY A 56 16.22 -14.71 8.01
C GLY A 56 15.20 -14.60 9.14
N ASN A 57 15.49 -13.73 10.12
CA ASN A 57 14.58 -13.28 11.16
C ASN A 57 14.44 -11.74 11.15
N PRO A 58 13.69 -11.17 10.19
CA PRO A 58 13.56 -9.72 10.02
C PRO A 58 12.92 -9.03 11.24
N MET A 59 13.26 -7.77 11.48
CA MET A 59 12.58 -6.96 12.50
C MET A 59 11.24 -6.43 11.94
N PHE A 60 10.13 -6.90 12.49
CA PHE A 60 8.77 -6.46 12.15
C PHE A 60 8.20 -5.46 13.18
N PRO A 61 7.11 -4.73 12.87
CA PRO A 61 6.36 -4.01 13.88
C PRO A 61 5.80 -4.96 14.96
N PRO A 62 5.71 -4.55 16.24
CA PRO A 62 5.25 -5.42 17.31
C PRO A 62 3.86 -6.03 17.05
N GLY A 63 3.74 -7.35 17.24
CA GLY A 63 2.48 -8.09 17.03
C GLY A 63 2.19 -8.50 15.58
N PHE A 64 3.11 -8.25 14.62
CA PHE A 64 2.92 -8.59 13.21
C PHE A 64 2.82 -10.10 12.94
N ALA A 65 3.69 -10.90 13.56
CA ALA A 65 3.72 -12.36 13.32
C ALA A 65 2.49 -13.05 13.93
N GLU A 66 1.98 -12.50 15.02
CA GLU A 66 0.83 -12.95 15.79
C GLU A 66 -0.50 -12.39 15.24
N ALA A 67 -0.45 -11.44 14.32
CA ALA A 67 -1.63 -10.79 13.77
C ALA A 67 -2.51 -11.79 13.01
N ALA A 68 -3.73 -12.01 13.51
CA ALA A 68 -4.70 -12.89 12.89
C ALA A 68 -5.24 -12.28 11.58
N LEU A 69 -5.01 -12.98 10.46
CA LEU A 69 -5.65 -12.69 9.18
C LEU A 69 -7.04 -13.35 9.13
N PRO A 70 -8.03 -12.71 8.48
CA PRO A 70 -9.35 -13.30 8.25
C PRO A 70 -9.26 -14.54 7.34
N ASP A 71 -10.22 -15.43 7.50
CA ASP A 71 -10.43 -16.70 6.81
C ASP A 71 -11.07 -16.48 5.41
N VAL A 72 -10.40 -15.68 4.58
CA VAL A 72 -10.73 -15.36 3.18
C VAL A 72 -9.45 -15.23 2.34
N GLU A 73 -9.52 -15.32 1.01
CA GLU A 73 -8.38 -14.93 0.16
C GLU A 73 -8.01 -13.46 0.42
N VAL A 74 -6.73 -13.12 0.62
CA VAL A 74 -6.30 -11.74 0.92
C VAL A 74 -5.28 -11.34 -0.13
N ARG A 75 -5.64 -10.37 -0.98
CA ARG A 75 -4.80 -9.94 -2.11
C ARG A 75 -3.79 -8.85 -1.77
N GLY A 76 -3.94 -8.30 -0.58
CA GLY A 76 -2.88 -7.57 0.06
C GLY A 76 -3.20 -7.38 1.53
N TYR A 77 -2.16 -7.12 2.29
CA TYR A 77 -2.20 -7.02 3.73
C TYR A 77 -1.27 -5.90 4.15
N LEU A 78 -1.75 -5.00 5.02
CA LEU A 78 -0.90 -4.03 5.70
C LEU A 78 -1.17 -4.09 7.20
N TYR A 79 -0.10 -4.20 7.96
CA TYR A 79 -0.08 -4.05 9.41
C TYR A 79 0.71 -2.80 9.76
N VAL A 80 0.13 -1.89 10.54
CA VAL A 80 0.71 -0.60 10.94
C VAL A 80 0.68 -0.47 12.45
N VAL A 81 1.82 -0.17 13.05
CA VAL A 81 1.96 0.22 14.45
C VAL A 81 2.83 1.48 14.49
N PRO A 82 2.23 2.68 14.58
CA PRO A 82 3.00 3.92 14.69
C PRO A 82 3.81 3.94 16.01
N PRO A 83 4.95 4.65 16.06
CA PRO A 83 5.86 4.63 17.21
C PRO A 83 5.28 5.29 18.46
N ARG A 84 4.20 6.06 18.30
CA ARG A 84 3.32 6.64 19.32
C ARG A 84 1.89 6.66 18.76
N PRO A 85 0.84 6.71 19.60
CA PRO A 85 -0.53 6.86 19.12
C PRO A 85 -0.65 8.06 18.18
N LEU A 86 -1.15 7.80 16.96
CA LEU A 86 -1.18 8.74 15.86
C LEU A 86 -2.49 9.53 15.88
N PRO A 87 -2.48 10.86 16.09
CA PRO A 87 -3.69 11.68 16.02
C PRO A 87 -4.25 11.70 14.59
N VAL A 88 -5.40 11.06 14.40
CA VAL A 88 -6.18 11.08 13.16
C VAL A 88 -7.36 12.01 13.36
N ASN A 89 -7.39 13.12 12.61
CA ASN A 89 -8.60 13.94 12.50
C ASN A 89 -9.67 13.09 11.80
N VAL A 90 -10.77 12.77 12.48
CA VAL A 90 -11.84 11.93 11.93
C VAL A 90 -12.91 12.72 11.20
N GLY A 91 -13.05 14.02 11.50
CA GLY A 91 -13.94 14.94 10.79
C GLY A 91 -13.62 15.06 9.30
N GLN A 92 -12.35 14.90 8.90
CA GLN A 92 -11.94 14.94 7.48
C GLN A 92 -12.46 13.76 6.63
N PHE A 93 -12.98 12.70 7.26
CA PHE A 93 -13.51 11.52 6.55
C PHE A 93 -15.05 11.57 6.40
N VAL A 94 -15.73 12.52 7.03
CA VAL A 94 -17.19 12.67 6.99
C VAL A 94 -17.60 13.66 5.90
N LYS A 95 -18.33 13.21 4.87
CA LYS A 95 -18.97 14.12 3.92
C LYS A 95 -20.05 14.95 4.61
N GLY A 96 -20.08 16.26 4.37
CA GLY A 96 -21.19 17.12 4.79
C GLY A 96 -20.80 18.46 5.44
N GLY A 97 -19.55 18.64 5.87
CA GLY A 97 -18.96 19.97 6.12
C GLY A 97 -19.64 20.88 7.16
N ALA A 98 -20.52 20.35 8.02
CA ALA A 98 -21.28 21.14 9.01
C ALA A 98 -20.59 21.23 10.39
N ARG A 99 -19.84 20.19 10.81
CA ARG A 99 -18.85 20.36 11.87
C ARG A 99 -17.64 21.07 11.27
N ARG A 100 -17.48 22.36 11.58
CA ARG A 100 -16.14 23.00 11.54
C ARG A 100 -15.23 22.11 12.38
N SER A 101 -14.10 21.67 11.80
CA SER A 101 -13.08 20.85 12.47
C SER A 101 -12.84 21.34 13.88
N GLY A 102 -13.43 20.64 14.85
CA GLY A 102 -13.44 21.07 16.25
C GLY A 102 -12.19 20.61 16.97
N GLU A 103 -11.87 21.31 18.05
CA GLU A 103 -10.97 20.84 19.10
C GLU A 103 -11.66 19.66 19.83
N GLY A 104 -11.63 18.48 19.19
CA GLY A 104 -12.37 17.29 19.61
C GLY A 104 -12.52 16.18 18.56
N ASP A 105 -12.42 16.49 17.26
CA ASP A 105 -12.58 15.49 16.19
C ASP A 105 -11.28 14.68 15.91
N HIS A 106 -10.49 14.37 16.94
CA HIS A 106 -9.24 13.60 16.80
C HIS A 106 -9.31 12.30 17.61
N VAL A 107 -8.91 11.20 17.00
CA VAL A 107 -8.71 9.90 17.67
C VAL A 107 -7.25 9.48 17.56
N ALA A 108 -6.73 8.74 18.54
CA ALA A 108 -5.33 8.39 18.61
C ALA A 108 -5.11 6.93 18.21
N LEU A 109 -4.78 6.72 16.93
CA LEU A 109 -4.55 5.42 16.31
C LEU A 109 -3.35 4.70 16.93
N ARG A 110 -3.57 3.56 17.57
CA ARG A 110 -2.52 2.71 18.16
C ARG A 110 -2.04 1.61 17.21
N ARG A 111 -2.94 1.05 16.41
CA ARG A 111 -2.63 0.01 15.41
C ARG A 111 -3.70 -0.04 14.32
N ALA A 112 -3.29 -0.30 13.09
CA ALA A 112 -4.20 -0.61 11.98
C ALA A 112 -3.79 -1.92 11.30
N ILE A 113 -4.77 -2.72 10.92
CA ILE A 113 -4.62 -3.89 10.06
C ILE A 113 -5.59 -3.70 8.90
N LEU A 114 -5.12 -3.87 7.67
CA LEU A 114 -5.93 -3.70 6.46
C LEU A 114 -5.78 -4.91 5.53
N TRP A 115 -6.87 -5.23 4.83
CA TRP A 115 -6.98 -6.34 3.88
C TRP A 115 -7.64 -5.86 2.59
N ALA A 116 -7.10 -6.24 1.43
CA ALA A 116 -7.76 -6.06 0.13
C ALA A 116 -8.36 -7.36 -0.39
N GLY A 117 -9.52 -7.24 -1.04
CA GLY A 117 -10.17 -8.29 -1.82
C GLY A 117 -9.81 -8.23 -3.30
N MET A 118 -10.75 -8.63 -4.16
CA MET A 118 -10.52 -8.75 -5.61
C MET A 118 -10.57 -7.41 -6.34
N THR A 119 -11.25 -6.40 -5.77
CA THR A 119 -11.52 -5.11 -6.41
C THR A 119 -11.26 -3.94 -5.45
N ALA A 120 -11.21 -2.73 -6.00
CA ALA A 120 -10.83 -1.49 -5.29
C ALA A 120 -11.76 -1.09 -4.15
N ASP A 121 -13.02 -1.50 -4.25
CA ASP A 121 -14.08 -1.28 -3.31
C ASP A 121 -14.21 -2.42 -2.29
N GLN A 122 -13.55 -3.57 -2.50
CA GLN A 122 -13.52 -4.70 -1.59
C GLN A 122 -12.33 -4.60 -0.63
N PHE A 123 -12.62 -4.25 0.62
CA PHE A 123 -11.60 -4.12 1.65
C PHE A 123 -12.14 -4.43 3.04
N GLY A 124 -11.23 -4.69 3.98
CA GLY A 124 -11.52 -4.67 5.40
C GLY A 124 -10.43 -3.97 6.18
N ALA A 125 -10.75 -3.54 7.39
CA ALA A 125 -9.76 -3.09 8.35
C ALA A 125 -10.14 -3.42 9.78
N ARG A 126 -9.13 -3.53 10.65
CA ARG A 126 -9.25 -3.51 12.10
C ARG A 126 -8.36 -2.40 12.63
N VAL A 127 -8.93 -1.50 13.41
CA VAL A 127 -8.33 -0.24 13.84
C VAL A 127 -8.44 -0.18 15.36
N GLU A 128 -7.31 -0.22 16.04
CA GLU A 128 -7.20 -0.06 17.50
C GLU A 128 -6.88 1.40 17.81
N LEU A 129 -7.74 2.02 18.60
CA LEU A 129 -7.63 3.43 19.02
C LEU A 129 -7.18 3.52 20.48
N SER A 130 -7.04 4.73 21.03
CA SER A 130 -6.49 4.88 22.39
C SER A 130 -7.52 4.69 23.51
N GLY A 131 -8.80 4.54 23.17
CA GLY A 131 -9.83 4.12 24.11
C GLY A 131 -11.18 3.87 23.45
N ALA A 132 -12.06 3.16 24.16
CA ALA A 132 -13.38 2.75 23.65
C ALA A 132 -14.29 3.92 23.24
N GLY A 133 -14.15 5.07 23.91
CA GLY A 133 -14.86 6.31 23.53
C GLY A 133 -14.49 6.81 22.13
N GLU A 134 -13.23 6.64 21.72
CA GLU A 134 -12.76 7.02 20.38
C GLU A 134 -13.36 6.08 19.32
N ALA A 135 -13.39 4.77 19.56
CA ALA A 135 -13.96 3.80 18.61
C ALA A 135 -15.46 4.01 18.39
N GLN A 136 -16.20 4.34 19.45
CA GLN A 136 -17.60 4.69 19.35
C GLN A 136 -17.81 6.04 18.63
N LEU A 137 -16.94 7.03 18.85
CA LEU A 137 -16.97 8.31 18.12
C LEU A 137 -16.77 8.10 16.60
N VAL A 138 -15.77 7.32 16.19
CA VAL A 138 -15.53 7.03 14.76
C VAL A 138 -16.75 6.34 14.14
N ARG A 139 -17.33 5.35 14.84
CA ARG A 139 -18.53 4.66 14.39
C ARG A 139 -19.69 5.64 14.17
N SER A 140 -19.99 6.47 15.17
CA SER A 140 -21.09 7.46 15.06
C SER A 140 -20.86 8.46 13.93
N LEU A 141 -19.62 8.89 13.67
CA LEU A 141 -19.28 9.75 12.54
C LEU A 141 -19.49 9.09 11.17
N ILE A 142 -19.23 7.78 11.03
CA ILE A 142 -19.50 7.01 9.79
C ILE A 142 -21.01 6.74 9.63
N GLU A 143 -21.75 6.56 10.73
CA GLU A 143 -23.21 6.44 10.73
C GLU A 143 -23.88 7.77 10.34
N GLU A 144 -23.39 8.90 10.86
CA GLU A 144 -23.84 10.28 10.53
C GLU A 144 -23.53 10.67 9.07
N SER A 145 -22.42 10.20 8.48
CA SER A 145 -22.03 10.53 7.10
C SER A 145 -22.94 9.93 6.01
N GLY A 146 -23.78 8.96 6.39
CA GLY A 146 -24.57 8.13 5.47
C GLY A 146 -23.78 7.00 4.79
N GLU A 147 -22.46 6.93 4.99
CA GLU A 147 -21.61 5.89 4.40
C GLU A 147 -21.74 4.54 5.11
N ALA A 148 -22.27 4.49 6.34
CA ALA A 148 -22.62 3.25 7.03
C ALA A 148 -23.63 2.34 6.27
N ARG A 149 -24.30 2.84 5.22
CA ARG A 149 -25.10 1.97 4.33
C ARG A 149 -24.26 1.13 3.36
N ALA A 150 -23.00 1.51 3.15
CA ALA A 150 -22.04 0.84 2.26
C ALA A 150 -20.92 0.12 3.02
N LEU A 151 -20.88 0.25 4.35
CA LEU A 151 -19.86 -0.31 5.23
C LEU A 151 -20.51 -1.16 6.33
N TRP A 152 -20.02 -2.38 6.52
CA TRP A 152 -20.28 -3.13 7.74
C TRP A 152 -19.28 -2.69 8.82
N LEU A 153 -19.77 -2.47 10.04
CA LEU A 153 -19.00 -1.97 11.18
C LEU A 153 -19.29 -2.82 12.42
N ASP A 154 -18.25 -3.17 13.16
CA ASP A 154 -18.32 -3.78 14.50
C ASP A 154 -17.35 -3.04 15.44
N VAL A 155 -17.78 -2.74 16.66
CA VAL A 155 -16.97 -2.04 17.67
C VAL A 155 -16.93 -2.88 18.93
N ARG A 156 -15.71 -3.22 19.36
CA ARG A 156 -15.45 -3.97 20.60
C ARG A 156 -14.35 -3.23 21.36
N GLU A 157 -14.72 -2.67 22.51
CA GLU A 157 -13.81 -1.85 23.32
C GLU A 157 -13.14 -0.73 22.50
N ASP A 158 -11.80 -0.66 22.48
CA ASP A 158 -11.02 0.33 21.71
C ASP A 158 -10.86 0.00 20.22
N THR A 159 -11.41 -1.12 19.77
CA THR A 159 -11.19 -1.68 18.44
C THR A 159 -12.42 -1.52 17.55
N LEU A 160 -12.26 -0.76 16.46
CA LEU A 160 -13.19 -0.67 15.35
C LEU A 160 -12.79 -1.67 14.26
N THR A 161 -13.69 -2.58 13.89
CA THR A 161 -13.54 -3.47 12.74
C THR A 161 -14.54 -3.06 11.65
N LEU A 162 -14.11 -3.06 10.39
CA LEU A 162 -14.94 -2.66 9.25
C LEU A 162 -14.69 -3.53 8.02
N ALA A 163 -15.71 -3.64 7.18
CA ALA A 163 -15.65 -4.25 5.85
C ALA A 163 -16.48 -3.42 4.87
N GLY A 164 -15.91 -3.13 3.69
CA GLY A 164 -16.56 -2.34 2.64
C GLY A 164 -16.58 -3.04 1.29
N GLY A 165 -17.47 -2.55 0.42
CA GLY A 165 -17.73 -3.12 -0.91
C GLY A 165 -18.92 -4.07 -0.93
N ALA A 166 -19.03 -4.83 -2.02
CA ALA A 166 -20.06 -5.84 -2.21
C ALA A 166 -19.53 -7.15 -2.81
N GLY A 167 -20.33 -8.21 -2.69
CA GLY A 167 -20.09 -9.51 -3.30
C GLY A 167 -19.51 -10.56 -2.33
N PRO A 168 -19.36 -11.82 -2.80
CA PRO A 168 -19.13 -12.98 -1.94
C PRO A 168 -17.89 -12.88 -1.05
N TRP A 169 -16.84 -12.21 -1.52
CA TRP A 169 -15.62 -11.95 -0.74
C TRP A 169 -15.91 -11.10 0.51
N VAL A 170 -16.69 -10.03 0.36
CA VAL A 170 -17.02 -9.10 1.45
C VAL A 170 -17.92 -9.79 2.47
N ASP A 171 -18.85 -10.64 2.03
CA ASP A 171 -19.74 -11.37 2.93
C ASP A 171 -18.97 -12.45 3.71
N SER A 172 -18.09 -13.20 3.04
CA SER A 172 -17.15 -14.14 3.69
C SER A 172 -16.22 -13.43 4.69
N LEU A 173 -15.77 -12.21 4.37
CA LEU A 173 -14.96 -11.38 5.26
C LEU A 173 -15.75 -10.98 6.51
N LYS A 174 -17.00 -10.49 6.37
CA LYS A 174 -17.88 -10.17 7.51
C LYS A 174 -18.06 -11.39 8.42
N GLU A 175 -18.32 -12.56 7.85
CA GLU A 175 -18.47 -13.81 8.61
C GLU A 175 -17.20 -14.21 9.35
N SER A 176 -16.02 -14.12 8.70
CA SER A 176 -14.74 -14.36 9.37
C SER A 176 -14.47 -13.38 10.50
N LEU A 177 -14.74 -12.08 10.30
CA LEU A 177 -14.49 -11.05 11.30
C LEU A 177 -15.46 -11.19 12.48
N ALA A 178 -16.74 -11.48 12.21
CA ALA A 178 -17.76 -11.72 13.23
C ALA A 178 -17.42 -12.93 14.12
N ARG A 179 -16.95 -14.04 13.52
CA ARG A 179 -16.46 -15.24 14.23
C ARG A 179 -15.30 -14.94 15.19
N GLY A 180 -14.57 -13.83 15.00
CA GLY A 180 -13.41 -13.46 15.82
C GLY A 180 -12.18 -14.36 15.64
N GLY A 181 -12.27 -15.37 14.76
CA GLY A 181 -11.18 -16.28 14.42
C GLY A 181 -10.32 -15.75 13.28
N GLY A 182 -9.06 -16.18 13.26
CA GLY A 182 -8.12 -15.95 12.17
C GLY A 182 -6.83 -16.71 12.42
N VAL A 183 -6.00 -16.80 11.38
CA VAL A 183 -4.72 -17.54 11.39
C VAL A 183 -3.56 -16.58 11.16
N SER A 184 -2.37 -16.91 11.67
CA SER A 184 -1.17 -16.12 11.41
C SER A 184 -0.78 -16.18 9.94
N LEU A 185 -0.09 -15.15 9.46
CA LEU A 185 0.36 -15.09 8.07
C LEU A 185 1.25 -16.28 7.70
N GLN A 186 2.14 -16.70 8.61
CA GLN A 186 3.00 -17.88 8.45
C GLN A 186 2.22 -19.18 8.18
N THR A 187 1.07 -19.37 8.82
CA THR A 187 0.24 -20.57 8.65
C THR A 187 -0.61 -20.48 7.38
N LYS A 188 -1.11 -19.29 7.07
CA LYS A 188 -2.04 -19.06 5.97
C LYS A 188 -1.36 -18.98 4.61
N ASP A 189 -0.23 -18.29 4.55
CA ASP A 189 0.54 -18.05 3.34
C ASP A 189 2.05 -18.22 3.66
N PRO A 190 2.54 -19.48 3.64
CA PRO A 190 3.92 -19.78 3.98
C PRO A 190 4.91 -19.22 2.94
N GLU A 191 4.49 -19.00 1.69
CA GLU A 191 5.36 -18.49 0.62
C GLU A 191 5.61 -16.99 0.78
N VAL A 192 4.55 -16.21 1.01
CA VAL A 192 4.64 -14.79 1.37
C VAL A 192 5.42 -14.62 2.68
N TRP A 193 5.25 -15.53 3.64
CA TRP A 193 6.07 -15.52 4.86
C TRP A 193 7.57 -15.74 4.54
N GLN A 194 7.94 -16.66 3.66
CA GLN A 194 9.36 -16.78 3.24
C GLN A 194 9.87 -15.56 2.49
N LEU A 195 9.01 -14.80 1.78
CA LEU A 195 9.38 -13.56 1.12
C LEU A 195 9.60 -12.42 2.14
N LEU A 196 8.70 -12.31 3.14
CA LEU A 196 8.85 -11.39 4.27
C LEU A 196 10.14 -11.64 5.06
N ARG A 197 10.57 -12.91 5.21
CA ARG A 197 11.85 -13.30 5.84
C ARG A 197 13.11 -12.85 5.08
N LEU A 198 12.97 -12.19 3.93
CA LEU A 198 14.07 -11.55 3.20
C LEU A 198 14.24 -10.05 3.53
N LEU A 199 13.35 -9.47 4.34
CA LEU A 199 13.50 -8.12 4.88
C LEU A 199 14.69 -8.03 5.87
N PRO A 200 15.14 -6.82 6.24
CA PRO A 200 16.28 -6.60 7.13
C PRO A 200 16.04 -7.15 8.55
N GLU A 201 17.07 -7.80 9.11
CA GLU A 201 17.09 -8.20 10.53
C GLU A 201 17.45 -7.02 11.44
N THR A 202 18.35 -6.16 10.95
CA THR A 202 18.80 -4.93 11.62
C THR A 202 18.61 -3.72 10.69
N PRO A 203 17.36 -3.30 10.41
CA PRO A 203 17.10 -2.09 9.63
C PRO A 203 17.65 -0.85 10.36
N PRO A 204 18.04 0.22 9.62
CA PRO A 204 18.61 1.44 10.19
C PRO A 204 17.62 2.24 11.05
N MET A 205 16.31 1.98 10.92
CA MET A 205 15.24 2.64 11.67
C MET A 205 14.18 1.60 12.10
N ARG A 206 13.29 1.98 13.02
CA ARG A 206 12.23 1.08 13.52
C ARG A 206 11.15 0.83 12.44
N PRO A 207 10.69 -0.42 12.27
CA PRO A 207 9.58 -0.73 11.38
C PRO A 207 8.27 -0.21 12.00
N VAL A 208 7.55 0.61 11.23
CA VAL A 208 6.24 1.16 11.60
C VAL A 208 5.10 0.49 10.83
N ALA A 209 5.41 -0.16 9.70
CA ALA A 209 4.48 -1.02 8.99
C ALA A 209 5.18 -2.17 8.27
N ALA A 210 4.45 -3.26 8.03
CA ALA A 210 4.87 -4.39 7.21
C ALA A 210 3.66 -5.04 6.53
N GLY A 211 3.89 -5.76 5.43
CA GLY A 211 2.79 -6.35 4.68
C GLY A 211 3.20 -7.01 3.37
N PHE A 212 2.19 -7.33 2.56
CA PHE A 212 2.38 -7.82 1.20
C PHE A 212 1.28 -7.35 0.27
N VAL A 213 1.52 -7.44 -1.04
CA VAL A 213 0.54 -7.18 -2.09
C VAL A 213 0.74 -8.18 -3.24
N LEU A 214 -0.34 -8.80 -3.69
CA LEU A 214 -0.35 -9.62 -4.91
C LEU A 214 -0.35 -8.67 -6.11
N LEU A 215 0.61 -8.85 -7.00
CA LEU A 215 0.89 -7.94 -8.12
C LEU A 215 0.05 -8.29 -9.35
N GLU A 216 -1.26 -8.37 -9.15
CA GLU A 216 -2.24 -8.56 -10.23
C GLU A 216 -2.53 -7.25 -10.97
N ARG A 217 -2.72 -7.36 -12.29
CA ARG A 217 -3.05 -6.24 -13.21
C ARG A 217 -4.07 -5.27 -12.62
N GLY A 218 -5.24 -5.76 -12.17
CA GLY A 218 -6.32 -4.91 -11.67
C GLY A 218 -6.01 -4.17 -10.35
N LEU A 219 -5.10 -4.71 -9.52
CA LEU A 219 -4.66 -4.03 -8.29
C LEU A 219 -3.60 -2.96 -8.58
N ILE A 220 -2.74 -3.20 -9.57
CA ILE A 220 -1.75 -2.22 -10.04
C ILE A 220 -2.45 -1.07 -10.80
N GLU A 221 -3.34 -1.39 -11.75
CA GLU A 221 -4.16 -0.42 -12.52
C GLU A 221 -4.92 0.53 -11.59
N MET A 222 -5.70 -0.02 -10.65
CA MET A 222 -6.46 0.72 -9.64
C MET A 222 -5.62 1.76 -8.90
N VAL A 223 -4.40 1.39 -8.51
CA VAL A 223 -3.58 2.24 -7.66
C VAL A 223 -2.86 3.29 -8.48
N ALA A 224 -2.46 2.95 -9.71
CA ALA A 224 -1.89 3.87 -10.68
C ALA A 224 -2.90 4.95 -11.10
N GLU A 225 -4.15 4.58 -11.41
CA GLU A 225 -5.29 5.53 -11.54
C GLU A 225 -5.41 6.44 -10.32
N THR A 226 -5.23 5.88 -9.12
CA THR A 226 -5.38 6.56 -7.84
C THR A 226 -4.20 7.51 -7.51
N ILE A 227 -3.03 7.36 -8.14
CA ILE A 227 -1.89 8.29 -8.03
C ILE A 227 -1.68 9.15 -9.30
N GLY A 228 -2.44 8.91 -10.37
CA GLY A 228 -2.34 9.65 -11.63
C GLY A 228 -1.18 9.23 -12.52
N VAL A 229 -0.70 7.99 -12.40
CA VAL A 229 0.44 7.43 -13.14
C VAL A 229 -0.05 6.35 -14.12
N ASP A 230 0.59 6.22 -15.28
CA ASP A 230 0.35 5.10 -16.20
C ASP A 230 1.04 3.83 -15.68
N SER A 231 0.25 2.81 -15.32
CA SER A 231 0.75 1.50 -14.88
C SER A 231 1.09 0.54 -16.01
N SER A 232 0.71 0.82 -17.27
CA SER A 232 0.86 -0.14 -18.36
C SER A 232 2.30 -0.69 -18.48
N PRO A 233 3.36 0.16 -18.45
CA PRO A 233 4.74 -0.32 -18.49
C PRO A 233 5.14 -1.19 -17.29
N VAL A 234 4.59 -0.87 -16.11
CA VAL A 234 4.88 -1.54 -14.84
C VAL A 234 4.23 -2.92 -14.81
N ILE A 235 2.98 -3.02 -15.25
CA ILE A 235 2.23 -4.28 -15.31
C ILE A 235 2.86 -5.21 -16.33
N ASP A 236 3.23 -4.69 -17.50
CA ASP A 236 3.87 -5.49 -18.54
C ASP A 236 5.26 -5.97 -18.09
N ALA A 237 6.02 -5.16 -17.35
CA ALA A 237 7.30 -5.57 -16.78
C ALA A 237 7.17 -6.63 -15.66
N LEU A 238 6.28 -6.45 -14.69
CA LEU A 238 6.03 -7.41 -13.61
C LEU A 238 5.48 -8.74 -14.14
N SER A 239 4.54 -8.68 -15.08
CA SER A 239 3.98 -9.85 -15.77
C SER A 239 5.05 -10.58 -16.57
N SER A 240 5.88 -9.83 -17.32
CA SER A 240 7.00 -10.39 -18.09
C SER A 240 7.97 -11.11 -17.17
N ALA A 241 8.32 -10.51 -16.03
CA ALA A 241 9.25 -11.04 -15.02
C ALA A 241 8.67 -12.16 -14.13
N ARG A 242 7.39 -12.54 -14.31
CA ARG A 242 6.67 -13.50 -13.43
C ARG A 242 6.80 -13.15 -11.95
N VAL A 243 6.51 -11.90 -11.64
CA VAL A 243 6.49 -11.37 -10.28
C VAL A 243 5.04 -11.31 -9.80
N GLU A 244 4.68 -12.21 -8.89
CA GLU A 244 3.30 -12.38 -8.42
C GLU A 244 3.04 -11.70 -7.06
N VAL A 245 4.08 -11.49 -6.24
CA VAL A 245 3.95 -10.90 -4.90
C VAL A 245 5.09 -9.94 -4.59
N ALA A 246 4.77 -8.82 -3.96
CA ALA A 246 5.72 -7.96 -3.25
C ALA A 246 5.45 -8.01 -1.74
N ALA A 247 6.45 -8.43 -0.96
CA ALA A 247 6.48 -8.24 0.49
C ALA A 247 7.23 -6.96 0.83
N PHE A 248 6.84 -6.26 1.90
CA PHE A 248 7.44 -4.96 2.21
C PHE A 248 7.42 -4.63 3.70
N ALA A 249 8.28 -3.67 4.06
CA ALA A 249 8.25 -2.99 5.34
C ALA A 249 8.58 -1.50 5.17
N VAL A 250 7.98 -0.69 6.04
CA VAL A 250 8.14 0.76 6.11
C VAL A 250 8.71 1.12 7.46
N TYR A 251 9.72 1.97 7.46
CA TYR A 251 10.49 2.39 8.62
C TYR A 251 10.35 3.90 8.82
N SER A 252 10.22 4.34 10.07
CA SER A 252 10.25 5.76 10.42
C SER A 252 10.67 5.97 11.88
N GLU A 253 11.41 7.05 12.13
CA GLU A 253 11.68 7.58 13.47
C GLU A 253 10.66 8.65 13.89
N VAL A 254 10.02 9.31 12.92
CA VAL A 254 9.08 10.42 13.14
C VAL A 254 7.65 9.85 13.23
N PRO A 255 6.79 10.36 14.13
CA PRO A 255 5.37 10.04 14.11
C PRO A 255 4.76 10.38 12.74
N VAL A 256 4.36 9.34 12.00
CA VAL A 256 3.64 9.45 10.72
C VAL A 256 2.40 10.30 10.94
N ALA A 257 2.28 11.48 10.32
CA ALA A 257 1.01 12.21 10.31
C ALA A 257 0.07 11.63 9.26
N VAL A 258 -1.23 11.48 9.54
CA VAL A 258 -2.21 11.11 8.49
C VAL A 258 -2.56 12.37 7.70
N PRO A 259 -2.26 12.41 6.39
CA PRO A 259 -2.45 13.62 5.60
C PRO A 259 -3.90 13.73 5.10
N GLN A 260 -4.31 14.95 4.73
CA GLN A 260 -5.63 15.17 4.12
C GLN A 260 -5.71 14.56 2.70
N LYS A 261 -4.59 14.53 1.98
CA LYS A 261 -4.40 13.92 0.67
C LYS A 261 -3.17 13.01 0.69
N LEU A 262 -3.21 11.92 -0.06
CA LEU A 262 -2.00 11.14 -0.36
C LEU A 262 -1.61 11.38 -1.81
N ASP A 263 -0.66 12.28 -1.94
CA ASP A 263 0.12 12.67 -3.12
C ASP A 263 1.61 12.37 -2.82
N MET A 264 2.50 12.69 -3.77
CA MET A 264 3.95 12.53 -3.58
C MET A 264 4.49 13.44 -2.47
N GLU A 265 3.85 14.60 -2.27
CA GLU A 265 4.19 15.56 -1.22
C GLU A 265 4.08 14.94 0.18
N PHE A 266 3.00 14.19 0.44
CA PHE A 266 2.91 13.41 1.67
C PHE A 266 4.07 12.41 1.84
N ILE A 267 4.51 11.71 0.80
CA ILE A 267 5.54 10.67 0.94
C ILE A 267 6.91 11.28 1.26
N ARG A 268 7.19 12.46 0.70
CA ARG A 268 8.33 13.30 1.10
C ARG A 268 8.22 13.70 2.58
N ASP A 269 7.11 14.31 2.96
CA ASP A 269 6.88 14.87 4.31
C ASP A 269 6.80 13.79 5.41
N LEU A 270 6.41 12.57 5.03
CA LEU A 270 6.40 11.39 5.89
C LEU A 270 7.81 11.02 6.39
N GLY A 271 8.86 11.37 5.63
CA GLY A 271 10.26 11.06 5.93
C GLY A 271 10.60 9.56 5.98
N ALA A 272 9.62 8.71 5.68
CA ALA A 272 9.73 7.26 5.82
C ALA A 272 10.65 6.67 4.74
N GLU A 273 11.27 5.57 5.13
CA GLU A 273 12.11 4.76 4.27
C GLU A 273 11.42 3.40 4.13
N ALA A 274 11.43 2.79 2.96
CA ALA A 274 10.71 1.54 2.71
C ALA A 274 11.56 0.55 1.93
N VAL A 275 11.36 -0.73 2.21
CA VAL A 275 11.90 -1.83 1.42
C VAL A 275 10.74 -2.65 0.86
N VAL A 276 10.77 -2.93 -0.44
CA VAL A 276 10.05 -4.05 -1.03
C VAL A 276 11.05 -5.15 -1.41
N VAL A 277 10.63 -6.39 -1.20
CA VAL A 277 11.26 -7.60 -1.73
C VAL A 277 10.24 -8.34 -2.59
N THR A 278 10.67 -8.78 -3.76
CA THR A 278 9.90 -9.70 -4.61
C THR A 278 10.75 -10.87 -5.08
N ARG A 279 10.09 -11.97 -5.46
CA ARG A 279 10.70 -13.14 -6.07
C ARG A 279 10.08 -13.39 -7.43
N SER A 280 10.91 -13.52 -8.45
CA SER A 280 10.49 -13.97 -9.77
C SER A 280 10.28 -15.49 -9.79
N GLY A 281 9.24 -15.93 -10.49
CA GLY A 281 9.04 -17.33 -10.88
C GLY A 281 10.03 -17.85 -11.92
N TYR A 282 10.97 -17.03 -12.42
CA TYR A 282 12.04 -17.48 -13.31
C TYR A 282 13.31 -17.91 -12.57
N PRO A 283 14.08 -18.85 -13.17
CA PRO A 283 15.49 -19.06 -12.84
C PRO A 283 16.30 -17.76 -12.94
N SER A 284 17.31 -17.61 -12.08
CA SER A 284 18.09 -16.39 -11.92
C SER A 284 18.78 -15.88 -13.19
N PHE A 285 19.13 -16.76 -14.13
CA PHE A 285 19.74 -16.36 -15.42
C PHE A 285 18.71 -15.72 -16.38
N ILE A 286 17.47 -16.22 -16.40
CA ILE A 286 16.37 -15.66 -17.19
C ILE A 286 15.94 -14.33 -16.56
N LEU A 287 15.79 -14.29 -15.23
CA LEU A 287 15.52 -13.04 -14.54
C LEU A 287 16.63 -12.03 -14.83
N GLY A 288 17.90 -12.44 -14.83
CA GLY A 288 19.02 -11.62 -15.27
C GLY A 288 18.73 -10.90 -16.58
N ILE A 289 18.49 -11.61 -17.68
CA ILE A 289 18.24 -11.01 -19.00
C ILE A 289 17.08 -9.99 -19.01
N PHE A 290 15.95 -10.31 -18.35
CA PHE A 290 14.81 -9.38 -18.26
C PHE A 290 15.13 -8.16 -17.41
N PHE A 291 15.77 -8.39 -16.27
CA PHE A 291 16.30 -7.37 -15.37
C PHE A 291 17.20 -6.45 -16.26
N ASP A 292 18.22 -6.98 -16.93
CA ASP A 292 19.20 -6.25 -17.76
C ASP A 292 18.59 -5.30 -18.79
N SER A 293 17.54 -5.78 -19.47
CA SER A 293 16.80 -5.01 -20.48
C SER A 293 16.05 -3.84 -19.84
N ALA A 294 15.43 -4.06 -18.68
CA ALA A 294 14.71 -3.05 -17.93
C ALA A 294 15.65 -1.94 -17.41
N ILE A 295 16.88 -2.23 -16.99
CA ILE A 295 17.86 -1.19 -16.63
C ILE A 295 18.16 -0.27 -17.81
N LYS A 296 18.45 -0.86 -18.98
CA LYS A 296 18.87 -0.12 -20.18
C LYS A 296 17.75 0.74 -20.77
N GLY A 297 16.50 0.35 -20.55
CA GLY A 297 15.32 1.13 -20.91
C GLY A 297 14.97 2.26 -19.93
N SER A 298 15.78 2.47 -18.89
CA SER A 298 15.51 3.42 -17.81
C SER A 298 16.64 4.46 -17.66
N ASN A 299 16.36 5.52 -16.90
CA ASN A 299 17.35 6.54 -16.54
C ASN A 299 18.17 6.19 -15.27
N MET A 300 18.28 4.91 -14.90
CA MET A 300 19.02 4.54 -13.69
C MET A 300 20.54 4.51 -13.87
N GLU A 301 21.22 5.10 -12.90
CA GLU A 301 22.68 5.04 -12.75
C GLU A 301 23.09 3.72 -12.07
N ARG A 302 24.01 2.98 -12.71
CA ARG A 302 24.65 1.81 -12.11
C ARG A 302 25.88 2.25 -11.31
N TYR A 303 26.01 1.79 -10.08
CA TYR A 303 27.21 1.98 -9.27
C TYR A 303 27.45 0.81 -8.31
N ASP A 304 28.59 0.84 -7.63
CA ASP A 304 28.96 -0.13 -6.60
C ASP A 304 28.55 0.40 -5.22
N LEU A 305 27.88 -0.43 -4.43
CA LEU A 305 27.55 -0.16 -3.03
C LEU A 305 28.15 -1.27 -2.17
N GLU A 306 29.32 -0.99 -1.60
CA GLU A 306 30.10 -1.91 -0.76
C GLU A 306 30.44 -3.28 -1.42
N GLY A 307 30.60 -3.32 -2.75
CA GLY A 307 30.83 -4.54 -3.52
C GLY A 307 29.57 -5.18 -4.12
N ASP A 308 28.37 -4.68 -3.80
CA ASP A 308 27.13 -5.07 -4.49
C ASP A 308 26.91 -4.12 -5.68
N THR A 309 26.64 -4.66 -6.87
CA THR A 309 26.12 -3.84 -7.97
C THR A 309 24.68 -3.43 -7.67
N VAL A 310 24.43 -2.12 -7.64
CA VAL A 310 23.11 -1.52 -7.43
C VAL A 310 22.78 -0.50 -8.53
N TYR A 311 21.50 -0.11 -8.60
CA TYR A 311 20.97 0.83 -9.57
C TYR A 311 20.17 1.93 -8.87
N HIS A 312 20.39 3.20 -9.20
CA HIS A 312 19.73 4.34 -8.56
C HIS A 312 19.06 5.27 -9.57
N THR A 313 17.81 5.66 -9.30
CA THR A 313 17.14 6.81 -9.94
C THR A 313 16.49 7.68 -8.86
N VAL A 314 16.11 8.88 -9.27
CA VAL A 314 15.17 9.71 -8.52
C VAL A 314 13.81 9.61 -9.22
N LEU A 315 12.76 9.33 -8.45
CA LEU A 315 11.35 9.36 -8.87
C LEU A 315 10.80 10.75 -8.57
N ASP A 316 10.13 11.36 -9.55
CA ASP A 316 9.57 12.72 -9.52
C ASP A 316 10.52 13.82 -8.99
N GLY A 317 11.83 13.61 -9.13
CA GLY A 317 12.86 14.57 -8.71
C GLY A 317 13.12 14.66 -7.19
N GLU A 318 12.36 13.95 -6.35
CA GLU A 318 12.46 14.04 -4.87
C GLU A 318 12.70 12.70 -4.17
N ILE A 319 12.23 11.56 -4.72
CA ILE A 319 12.28 10.26 -4.03
C ILE A 319 13.40 9.38 -4.60
N HIS A 320 14.35 8.99 -3.78
CA HIS A 320 15.45 8.11 -4.18
C HIS A 320 15.01 6.65 -4.17
N LEU A 321 15.19 5.98 -5.30
CA LEU A 321 14.97 4.55 -5.48
C LEU A 321 16.30 3.86 -5.78
N ILE A 322 16.66 2.87 -4.96
CA ILE A 322 17.78 1.97 -5.23
C ILE A 322 17.26 0.55 -5.41
N VAL A 323 17.64 -0.11 -6.51
CA VAL A 323 17.26 -1.49 -6.82
C VAL A 323 18.50 -2.38 -6.93
N ARG A 324 18.42 -3.61 -6.42
CA ARG A 324 19.39 -4.68 -6.69
C ARG A 324 18.68 -6.01 -6.91
N ARG A 325 19.33 -6.95 -7.60
CA ARG A 325 18.88 -8.35 -7.70
C ARG A 325 19.89 -9.28 -7.05
N TRP A 326 19.40 -10.27 -6.32
CA TRP A 326 20.18 -11.40 -5.82
C TRP A 326 19.50 -12.69 -6.25
N GLY A 327 20.11 -13.43 -7.19
CA GLY A 327 19.51 -14.67 -7.72
C GLY A 327 18.20 -14.39 -8.45
N ASN A 328 17.09 -14.97 -7.96
CA ASN A 328 15.73 -14.70 -8.46
C ASN A 328 14.93 -13.69 -7.61
N VAL A 329 15.59 -13.00 -6.65
CA VAL A 329 14.98 -12.01 -5.77
C VAL A 329 15.38 -10.61 -6.22
N ILE A 330 14.42 -9.67 -6.25
CA ILE A 330 14.65 -8.25 -6.46
C ILE A 330 14.33 -7.51 -5.16
N TYR A 331 15.23 -6.60 -4.79
CA TYR A 331 15.10 -5.69 -3.66
C TYR A 331 15.00 -4.25 -4.18
N ALA A 332 14.05 -3.48 -3.66
CA ALA A 332 13.98 -2.04 -3.84
C ALA A 332 13.99 -1.34 -2.48
N ALA A 333 14.88 -0.37 -2.31
CA ALA A 333 14.90 0.57 -1.20
C ALA A 333 14.44 1.94 -1.69
N VAL A 334 13.47 2.54 -1.01
CA VAL A 334 12.89 3.85 -1.33
C VAL A 334 13.05 4.77 -0.13
N ALA A 335 13.57 5.98 -0.35
CA ALA A 335 13.80 6.96 0.72
C ALA A 335 13.82 8.41 0.18
N PRO A 336 13.63 9.43 1.03
CA PRO A 336 13.74 10.85 0.64
C PRO A 336 15.19 11.35 0.45
N ALA A 337 16.21 10.50 0.57
CA ALA A 337 17.61 10.83 0.30
C ALA A 337 18.38 9.58 -0.16
N LYS A 338 19.45 9.75 -0.95
CA LYS A 338 20.24 8.63 -1.49
C LYS A 338 20.84 7.78 -0.38
N GLU A 339 21.49 8.44 0.58
CA GLU A 339 22.22 7.84 1.70
C GLU A 339 21.27 7.04 2.62
N LYS A 340 20.00 7.46 2.71
CA LYS A 340 18.95 6.72 3.43
C LYS A 340 18.61 5.40 2.71
N ALA A 341 18.37 5.46 1.40
CA ALA A 341 18.12 4.27 0.59
C ALA A 341 19.34 3.33 0.54
N GLU A 342 20.55 3.87 0.54
CA GLU A 342 21.80 3.08 0.59
C GLU A 342 21.92 2.32 1.90
N ARG A 343 21.69 2.96 3.05
CA ARG A 343 21.69 2.27 4.36
C ARG A 343 20.61 1.19 4.46
N LEU A 344 19.42 1.41 3.90
CA LEU A 344 18.41 0.35 3.76
C LEU A 344 18.94 -0.81 2.92
N MET A 345 19.56 -0.53 1.77
CA MET A 345 20.07 -1.57 0.87
C MET A 345 21.22 -2.38 1.50
N ILE A 346 22.11 -1.72 2.25
CA ILE A 346 23.18 -2.36 3.04
C ILE A 346 22.55 -3.26 4.13
N SER A 347 21.48 -2.83 4.80
CA SER A 347 20.79 -3.64 5.83
C SER A 347 20.11 -4.92 5.29
N LEU A 348 20.04 -5.09 3.96
CA LEU A 348 19.55 -6.30 3.29
C LEU A 348 20.67 -7.29 2.94
N ARG A 349 21.95 -6.94 3.17
CA ARG A 349 23.07 -7.88 3.03
C ARG A 349 22.98 -8.95 4.12
N LYS A 350 23.35 -10.19 3.78
CA LYS A 350 23.35 -11.36 4.65
C LYS A 350 24.63 -12.14 4.44
#